data_AF-A0A561XK46-F1
#
_entry.id   AF-A0A561XK46-F1
#
_cell.length_a   1.000
_cell.length_b   1.000
_cell.length_c   1.000
_cell.angle_alpha   90.00
_cell.angle_beta   90.00
_cell.angle_gamma   90.00
#
_symmetry.space_group_name_H-M   'P 1'
#
loop_
_entity.id
_entity.type
_entity.pdbx_description
1 polymer ?
#
loop_
_entity_poly.entity_id
_entity_poly.type
_entity_poly.pdbx_seq_one_letter_code
_entity_poly.pdbx_strand_id
1 'polypeptide(L)'
;MKIRTLRARPVASLRLPAPRLALLSLLAGSACGAFAQTAPATGELLAQNLRAPSLSETVVAATRTPQPLADLVADISIVDRETIESSGATGLADLLARLPGVEFSRNGGPGTTTGVFLRGAESRFTAVYIDGVRIDSQSTGGAPWESIPLGLIDRIEVLRGPAGAVYGSDALGGVVQIFTKRGENGTAPYVGVGVGSHNTTKLEAGISGASGTLDYALGLARDDSKGFNARPIAGQNPDRDGYRSTAGHARVGLQVNAVHRLEGTLMLNDTNSGYDSGLGKDDRNLHTMHALGLNWIAQWSSAYKTRFSITDSRDEYETRPSPYLSDTRLRGYYFQNEWRQGAHLVTAALERREDRLENAPIDAKRSQDALALGYGYNAAGHTVQLNLRHDSDSEFGGKSTGSVAYGYAITPQWRATASVGTAFRAPTLYHRFSEYGVATLRPESSRNAEVALRYAQGNSTFSATLFRNRVSNLISFSGPGTCLSDFGCYANTARAEYKGVTFAGSHRVGDVQLHGSIDLQRPRDLDTGKQLARRAKQHATFGADTRLAGWTVGAEVQASGRRFDTVANTNVLGGYALVNLYASTRLARDYTLLARIDNLADKDYQLARTYATAGRTVYVGVKWAPQ
;
A
#
# COMPACT_ATOMS: atom_id res chain seq x y z
N MET A 1 66.62 41.75 15.77
CA MET A 1 67.50 41.23 16.84
C MET A 1 67.55 39.70 16.69
N LYS A 2 68.72 39.17 16.24
CA LYS A 2 69.21 37.76 16.12
C LYS A 2 68.20 36.68 15.65
N ILE A 3 68.15 36.18 14.40
CA ILE A 3 69.11 35.52 13.46
C ILE A 3 69.53 34.07 13.84
N ARG A 4 69.46 33.17 12.82
CA ARG A 4 70.15 31.87 12.54
C ARG A 4 69.43 30.56 12.99
N THR A 5 69.34 29.45 12.24
CA THR A 5 69.89 29.02 10.93
C THR A 5 69.18 27.73 10.41
N LEU A 6 69.26 27.50 9.09
CA LEU A 6 68.85 26.30 8.33
C LEU A 6 69.89 25.16 8.29
N ARG A 7 69.39 23.93 7.98
CA ARG A 7 69.99 22.72 7.29
C ARG A 7 69.86 21.42 8.12
N ALA A 8 69.80 20.18 7.62
CA ALA A 8 69.29 19.50 6.41
C ALA A 8 69.59 17.97 6.54
N ARG A 9 68.57 17.08 6.35
CA ARG A 9 68.58 15.64 5.90
C ARG A 9 69.43 14.58 6.67
N PRO A 10 69.17 13.22 6.59
CA PRO A 10 68.52 12.45 5.51
C PRO A 10 67.52 11.33 5.93
N VAL A 11 67.10 10.58 4.90
CA VAL A 11 66.06 9.55 4.74
C VAL A 11 66.46 8.17 5.30
N ALA A 12 65.51 7.43 5.89
CA ALA A 12 65.46 5.96 5.86
C ALA A 12 64.03 5.42 6.08
N SER A 13 63.71 4.38 5.32
CA SER A 13 62.44 3.67 5.12
C SER A 13 61.91 2.87 6.31
N LEU A 14 60.59 2.67 6.43
CA LEU A 14 60.02 1.34 6.70
C LEU A 14 58.52 1.20 6.32
N ARG A 15 58.16 -0.05 6.03
CA ARG A 15 57.02 -0.58 5.27
C ARG A 15 55.66 -0.53 5.98
N LEU A 16 54.60 -0.40 5.17
CA LEU A 16 53.19 -0.67 5.50
C LEU A 16 52.88 -2.18 5.33
N PRO A 17 51.99 -2.79 6.14
CA PRO A 17 51.36 -4.06 5.81
C PRO A 17 49.98 -3.88 5.16
N ALA A 18 49.75 -4.60 4.07
CA ALA A 18 48.47 -4.77 3.40
C ALA A 18 47.67 -5.96 4.00
N PRO A 19 46.33 -5.93 4.02
CA PRO A 19 45.53 -7.13 4.28
C PRO A 19 45.26 -7.91 2.98
N ARG A 20 45.41 -9.22 3.09
CA ARG A 20 45.34 -10.22 2.01
C ARG A 20 43.92 -10.40 1.47
N LEU A 21 43.76 -10.27 0.15
CA LEU A 21 42.72 -10.94 -0.62
C LEU A 21 43.09 -12.42 -0.78
N ALA A 22 42.14 -13.32 -0.55
CA ALA A 22 42.23 -14.71 -0.96
C ALA A 22 41.27 -14.95 -2.13
N LEU A 23 41.84 -15.14 -3.32
CA LEU A 23 41.22 -15.86 -4.44
C LEU A 23 41.59 -17.34 -4.28
N LEU A 24 40.64 -18.26 -4.50
CA LEU A 24 40.99 -19.59 -4.99
C LEU A 24 40.09 -19.96 -6.16
N SER A 25 40.75 -20.47 -7.18
CA SER A 25 40.34 -20.73 -8.55
C SER A 25 39.76 -22.14 -8.77
N LEU A 26 39.11 -22.25 -9.94
CA LEU A 26 38.53 -23.43 -10.60
C LEU A 26 39.27 -24.77 -10.41
N LEU A 27 38.47 -25.85 -10.37
CA LEU A 27 38.79 -27.13 -11.00
C LEU A 27 37.57 -27.62 -11.80
N ALA A 28 37.79 -27.81 -13.10
CA ALA A 28 36.89 -28.48 -14.02
C ALA A 28 37.14 -30.00 -13.94
N GLY A 29 36.06 -30.78 -14.01
CA GLY A 29 36.09 -32.23 -14.15
C GLY A 29 34.82 -32.71 -14.83
N SER A 30 34.91 -32.88 -16.14
CA SER A 30 33.86 -33.43 -17.00
C SER A 30 33.76 -34.94 -16.85
N ALA A 31 32.56 -35.48 -16.66
CA ALA A 31 32.21 -36.82 -17.13
C ALA A 31 30.72 -36.88 -17.48
N CYS A 32 30.47 -37.20 -18.74
CA CYS A 32 29.18 -37.31 -19.41
C CYS A 32 28.42 -38.56 -18.93
N GLY A 33 27.10 -38.45 -18.79
CA GLY A 33 26.20 -39.56 -18.51
C GLY A 33 24.77 -39.17 -18.87
N ALA A 34 24.41 -39.38 -20.13
CA ALA A 34 23.09 -39.11 -20.67
C ALA A 34 22.02 -40.03 -20.06
N PHE A 35 21.00 -39.45 -19.44
CA PHE A 35 19.66 -40.02 -19.39
C PHE A 35 18.66 -38.91 -19.71
N ALA A 36 18.20 -38.91 -20.96
CA ALA A 36 16.99 -38.20 -21.36
C ALA A 36 15.80 -38.99 -20.80
N GLN A 37 15.13 -38.44 -19.78
CA GLN A 37 13.77 -38.80 -19.44
C GLN A 37 12.89 -37.58 -19.64
N THR A 38 12.09 -37.64 -20.69
CA THR A 38 10.93 -36.77 -20.89
C THR A 38 9.91 -37.09 -19.81
N ALA A 39 9.90 -36.31 -18.73
CA ALA A 39 8.81 -36.32 -17.76
C ALA A 39 7.68 -35.40 -18.27
N PRO A 40 6.41 -35.84 -18.24
CA PRO A 40 5.28 -35.03 -18.68
C PRO A 40 5.09 -33.83 -17.74
N ALA A 41 4.81 -32.67 -18.33
CA ALA A 41 4.48 -31.44 -17.63
C ALA A 41 3.15 -31.58 -16.87
N THR A 42 3.22 -32.08 -15.64
CA THR A 42 2.09 -32.05 -14.69
C THR A 42 2.27 -30.91 -13.70
N GLY A 43 1.55 -29.80 -13.94
CA GLY A 43 1.04 -28.90 -12.91
C GLY A 43 2.04 -28.24 -11.95
N GLU A 44 2.94 -27.40 -12.45
CA GLU A 44 3.70 -26.45 -11.63
C GLU A 44 2.89 -25.17 -11.33
N LEU A 45 1.85 -25.28 -10.51
CA LEU A 45 1.16 -24.13 -9.91
C LEU A 45 1.22 -24.30 -8.40
N LEU A 46 1.75 -23.31 -7.66
CA LEU A 46 1.79 -23.12 -6.19
C LEU A 46 3.18 -22.91 -5.55
N ALA A 47 3.97 -21.92 -5.98
CA ALA A 47 5.14 -21.43 -5.22
C ALA A 47 5.54 -20.05 -5.72
N GLN A 48 4.73 -19.04 -5.41
CA GLN A 48 4.96 -17.66 -5.82
C GLN A 48 4.53 -16.69 -4.70
N ASN A 49 5.02 -16.88 -3.48
CA ASN A 49 4.60 -16.13 -2.29
C ASN A 49 5.15 -14.69 -2.17
N LEU A 50 5.50 -14.04 -3.28
CA LEU A 50 5.86 -12.63 -3.48
C LEU A 50 6.64 -12.58 -4.80
N ARG A 51 5.96 -12.83 -5.93
CA ARG A 51 6.60 -12.70 -7.24
C ARG A 51 6.77 -11.23 -7.55
N ALA A 52 7.94 -10.84 -8.05
CA ALA A 52 8.02 -9.65 -8.89
C ALA A 52 7.04 -9.87 -10.04
N PRO A 53 6.06 -8.98 -10.25
CA PRO A 53 4.88 -9.32 -11.03
C PRO A 53 5.25 -9.78 -12.44
N SER A 54 4.54 -10.77 -12.96
CA SER A 54 4.89 -11.36 -14.25
C SER A 54 4.73 -10.30 -15.35
N LEU A 55 5.59 -10.31 -16.38
CA LEU A 55 5.55 -9.31 -17.45
C LEU A 55 4.19 -9.28 -18.21
N SER A 56 3.40 -10.35 -18.11
CA SER A 56 2.05 -10.50 -18.65
C SER A 56 0.91 -10.05 -17.72
N GLU A 57 1.20 -9.72 -16.46
CA GLU A 57 0.20 -9.28 -15.51
C GLU A 57 -0.30 -7.88 -15.86
N THR A 58 -1.61 -7.67 -15.75
CA THR A 58 -2.25 -6.41 -16.12
C THR A 58 -2.52 -5.56 -14.90
N VAL A 59 -2.06 -4.32 -14.93
CA VAL A 59 -2.19 -3.31 -13.88
C VAL A 59 -3.18 -2.24 -14.33
N VAL A 60 -3.99 -1.74 -13.40
CA VAL A 60 -4.89 -0.60 -13.62
C VAL A 60 -4.37 0.65 -12.91
N ALA A 61 -3.65 0.51 -11.81
CA ALA A 61 -3.25 1.61 -10.94
C ALA A 61 -2.40 2.71 -11.62
N ALA A 62 -1.69 2.42 -12.71
CA ALA A 62 -0.78 3.40 -13.33
C ALA A 62 -1.50 4.44 -14.23
N THR A 63 -2.58 4.04 -14.89
CA THR A 63 -3.27 4.84 -15.93
C THR A 63 -4.79 4.85 -15.79
N ARG A 64 -5.35 4.15 -14.77
CA ARG A 64 -6.78 3.80 -14.65
C ARG A 64 -7.31 3.01 -15.85
N THR A 65 -6.41 2.49 -16.68
CA THR A 65 -6.67 1.59 -17.79
C THR A 65 -5.82 0.33 -17.62
N PRO A 66 -6.34 -0.86 -17.96
CA PRO A 66 -5.54 -2.09 -17.88
C PRO A 66 -4.33 -2.03 -18.83
N GLN A 67 -3.12 -2.21 -18.31
CA GLN A 67 -1.88 -2.27 -19.08
C GLN A 67 -0.95 -3.39 -18.58
N PRO A 68 -0.19 -4.07 -19.45
CA PRO A 68 0.84 -5.02 -19.03
C PRO A 68 1.88 -4.34 -18.13
N LEU A 69 2.30 -5.02 -17.06
CA LEU A 69 3.35 -4.52 -16.17
C LEU A 69 4.64 -4.15 -16.91
N ALA A 70 5.01 -4.95 -17.93
CA ALA A 70 6.19 -4.71 -18.76
C ALA A 70 6.21 -3.30 -19.39
N ASP A 71 5.02 -2.75 -19.63
CA ASP A 71 4.82 -1.47 -20.29
C ASP A 71 4.80 -0.30 -19.31
N LEU A 72 4.88 -0.53 -18.00
CA LEU A 72 4.81 0.52 -17.00
C LEU A 72 6.15 1.19 -16.76
N VAL A 73 6.12 2.52 -16.69
CA VAL A 73 7.26 3.35 -16.28
C VAL A 73 7.30 3.53 -14.75
N ALA A 74 6.14 3.53 -14.11
CA ALA A 74 5.99 3.78 -12.68
C ALA A 74 6.42 2.58 -11.80
N ASP A 75 6.77 2.86 -10.53
CA ASP A 75 7.08 1.83 -9.54
C ASP A 75 5.81 1.30 -8.88
N ILE A 76 5.53 0.02 -9.11
CA ILE A 76 4.33 -0.64 -8.62
C ILE A 76 4.67 -2.00 -7.99
N SER A 77 3.98 -2.30 -6.89
CA SER A 77 3.90 -3.64 -6.33
C SER A 77 2.50 -4.20 -6.55
N ILE A 78 2.43 -5.49 -6.87
CA ILE A 78 1.17 -6.22 -6.92
C ILE A 78 1.20 -7.29 -5.83
N VAL A 79 0.09 -7.41 -5.12
CA VAL A 79 -0.15 -8.45 -4.13
C VAL A 79 -1.36 -9.22 -4.62
N ASP A 80 -1.10 -10.41 -5.15
CA ASP A 80 -2.11 -11.31 -5.71
C ASP A 80 -2.83 -12.12 -4.63
N ARG A 81 -3.85 -12.88 -5.06
CA ARG A 81 -4.71 -13.69 -4.19
C ARG A 81 -3.88 -14.70 -3.41
N GLU A 82 -2.97 -15.38 -4.06
CA GLU A 82 -2.11 -16.40 -3.46
C GLU A 82 -1.22 -15.80 -2.36
N THR A 83 -0.64 -14.61 -2.60
CA THR A 83 0.13 -13.88 -1.59
C THR A 83 -0.75 -13.46 -0.42
N ILE A 84 -1.98 -12.97 -0.66
CA ILE A 84 -2.93 -12.61 0.41
C ILE A 84 -3.25 -13.84 1.26
N GLU A 85 -3.65 -14.94 0.62
CA GLU A 85 -4.11 -16.16 1.30
C GLU A 85 -2.99 -16.83 2.08
N SER A 86 -1.77 -16.87 1.55
CA SER A 86 -0.61 -17.44 2.23
C SER A 86 0.01 -16.50 3.29
N SER A 87 -0.33 -15.20 3.27
CA SER A 87 0.29 -14.22 4.17
C SER A 87 0.01 -14.43 5.64
N GLY A 88 -1.15 -15.04 5.97
CA GLY A 88 -1.69 -15.12 7.32
C GLY A 88 -1.86 -13.76 8.03
N ALA A 89 -1.88 -12.65 7.27
CA ALA A 89 -1.91 -11.31 7.83
C ALA A 89 -3.22 -11.03 8.57
N THR A 90 -3.11 -10.31 9.68
CA THR A 90 -4.26 -9.95 10.52
C THR A 90 -5.08 -8.80 9.94
N GLY A 91 -4.45 -7.90 9.18
CA GLY A 91 -5.11 -6.81 8.46
C GLY A 91 -4.31 -6.32 7.25
N LEU A 92 -4.90 -5.40 6.49
CA LEU A 92 -4.33 -4.89 5.23
C LEU A 92 -2.98 -4.19 5.45
N ALA A 93 -2.86 -3.34 6.46
CA ALA A 93 -1.60 -2.62 6.73
C ALA A 93 -0.44 -3.56 7.06
N ASP A 94 -0.67 -4.66 7.78
CA ASP A 94 0.35 -5.66 8.13
C ASP A 94 0.85 -6.41 6.89
N LEU A 95 -0.03 -6.64 5.90
CA LEU A 95 0.34 -7.19 4.61
C LEU A 95 1.15 -6.17 3.78
N LEU A 96 0.66 -4.94 3.69
CA LEU A 96 1.30 -3.88 2.91
C LEU A 96 2.69 -3.51 3.44
N ALA A 97 2.92 -3.58 4.74
CA ALA A 97 4.21 -3.32 5.37
C ALA A 97 5.34 -4.27 4.90
N ARG A 98 5.00 -5.38 4.23
CA ARG A 98 5.97 -6.31 3.63
C ARG A 98 6.50 -5.81 2.29
N LEU A 99 5.82 -4.84 1.68
CA LEU A 99 6.17 -4.30 0.37
C LEU A 99 7.31 -3.28 0.46
N PRO A 100 8.09 -3.12 -0.63
CA PRO A 100 9.11 -2.08 -0.71
C PRO A 100 8.52 -0.68 -0.49
N GLY A 101 9.20 0.11 0.32
CA GLY A 101 8.85 1.49 0.61
C GLY A 101 7.60 1.67 1.46
N VAL A 102 7.13 0.64 2.18
CA VAL A 102 5.94 0.75 3.03
C VAL A 102 6.30 0.59 4.50
N GLU A 103 5.92 1.57 5.31
CA GLU A 103 5.88 1.46 6.77
C GLU A 103 4.45 1.72 7.25
N PHE A 104 4.16 1.36 8.50
CA PHE A 104 2.89 1.70 9.12
C PHE A 104 3.07 2.03 10.59
N SER A 105 2.06 2.71 11.16
CA SER A 105 1.91 2.89 12.60
C SER A 105 0.52 2.47 13.03
N ARG A 106 0.39 2.02 14.26
CA ARG A 106 -0.88 1.59 14.84
C ARG A 106 -0.90 1.90 16.34
N ASN A 107 -2.05 2.32 16.84
CA ASN A 107 -2.28 2.62 18.25
C ASN A 107 -2.83 1.37 18.99
N GLY A 108 -2.06 0.28 19.03
CA GLY A 108 -2.43 -0.96 19.71
C GLY A 108 -2.73 -2.12 18.76
N GLY A 109 -3.83 -2.85 19.02
CA GLY A 109 -4.24 -4.05 18.29
C GLY A 109 -5.01 -3.78 16.98
N PRO A 110 -5.41 -4.84 16.25
CA PRO A 110 -6.25 -4.73 15.06
C PRO A 110 -7.54 -3.91 15.31
N GLY A 111 -8.01 -3.19 14.29
CA GLY A 111 -9.20 -2.31 14.41
C GLY A 111 -8.94 -0.93 15.00
N THR A 112 -7.76 -0.71 15.58
CA THR A 112 -7.35 0.61 16.09
C THR A 112 -6.76 1.48 14.97
N THR A 113 -6.74 2.79 15.21
CA THR A 113 -6.24 3.81 14.26
C THR A 113 -4.90 3.40 13.66
N THR A 114 -4.90 3.20 12.35
CA THR A 114 -3.75 2.73 11.59
C THR A 114 -3.37 3.75 10.51
N GLY A 115 -2.07 4.05 10.40
CA GLY A 115 -1.53 4.91 9.35
C GLY A 115 -0.53 4.15 8.49
N VAL A 116 -0.62 4.28 7.16
CA VAL A 116 0.31 3.66 6.21
C VAL A 116 1.15 4.75 5.53
N PHE A 117 2.45 4.55 5.43
CA PHE A 117 3.40 5.51 4.88
C PHE A 117 4.08 4.93 3.65
N LEU A 118 3.77 5.47 2.47
CA LEU A 118 4.46 5.14 1.22
C LEU A 118 5.68 6.05 1.06
N ARG A 119 6.89 5.47 1.11
CA ARG A 119 8.18 6.17 1.03
C ARG A 119 8.29 7.34 2.02
N GLY A 120 7.73 7.11 3.21
CA GLY A 120 7.69 8.07 4.31
C GLY A 120 6.64 9.18 4.18
N ALA A 121 5.90 9.25 3.06
CA ALA A 121 4.80 10.21 2.88
C ALA A 121 3.70 10.03 3.94
N GLU A 122 2.90 11.07 4.18
CA GLU A 122 1.76 10.97 5.10
C GLU A 122 0.70 9.98 4.64
N SER A 123 -0.03 9.38 5.58
CA SER A 123 -1.12 8.44 5.27
C SER A 123 -2.17 9.08 4.35
N ARG A 124 -2.50 10.36 4.61
CA ARG A 124 -3.41 11.17 3.78
C ARG A 124 -2.87 11.54 2.39
N PHE A 125 -1.62 11.20 2.08
CA PHE A 125 -1.01 11.39 0.76
C PHE A 125 -1.08 10.14 -0.12
N THR A 126 -1.79 9.11 0.34
CA THR A 126 -2.09 7.92 -0.46
C THR A 126 -3.57 7.93 -0.82
N ALA A 127 -3.88 7.98 -2.12
CA ALA A 127 -5.26 7.81 -2.57
C ALA A 127 -5.60 6.31 -2.59
N VAL A 128 -6.72 5.93 -1.97
CA VAL A 128 -7.13 4.52 -1.86
C VAL A 128 -8.46 4.30 -2.58
N TYR A 129 -8.54 3.20 -3.31
CA TYR A 129 -9.73 2.81 -4.05
C TYR A 129 -10.03 1.33 -3.86
N ILE A 130 -11.32 0.99 -3.74
CA ILE A 130 -11.83 -0.37 -3.81
C ILE A 130 -12.68 -0.48 -5.07
N ASP A 131 -12.26 -1.30 -6.04
CA ASP A 131 -12.91 -1.45 -7.34
C ASP A 131 -13.18 -0.11 -8.06
N GLY A 132 -12.27 0.85 -7.89
CA GLY A 132 -12.41 2.20 -8.45
C GLY A 132 -13.28 3.16 -7.64
N VAL A 133 -13.92 2.71 -6.57
CA VAL A 133 -14.62 3.56 -5.58
C VAL A 133 -13.60 4.15 -4.61
N ARG A 134 -13.59 5.47 -4.47
CA ARG A 134 -12.63 6.18 -3.61
C ARG A 134 -12.97 5.96 -2.13
N ILE A 135 -11.96 5.68 -1.31
CA ILE A 135 -12.09 5.56 0.14
C ILE A 135 -11.24 6.65 0.81
N ASP A 136 -11.87 7.52 1.61
CA ASP A 136 -11.20 8.62 2.33
C ASP A 136 -12.10 9.12 3.46
N SER A 137 -11.50 9.59 4.56
CA SER A 137 -12.18 10.28 5.65
C SER A 137 -11.94 11.78 5.57
N GLN A 138 -12.99 12.60 5.60
CA GLN A 138 -12.85 14.06 5.63
C GLN A 138 -12.62 14.60 7.05
N SER A 139 -12.68 13.75 8.08
CA SER A 139 -12.27 14.10 9.45
C SER A 139 -10.76 14.01 9.62
N THR A 140 -10.19 12.82 9.44
CA THR A 140 -8.76 12.55 9.67
C THR A 140 -7.89 12.72 8.42
N GLY A 141 -8.47 12.55 7.23
CA GLY A 141 -7.75 12.49 5.96
C GLY A 141 -7.09 11.13 5.70
N GLY A 142 -7.22 10.63 4.48
CA GLY A 142 -6.76 9.30 4.08
C GLY A 142 -7.80 8.21 4.35
N ALA A 143 -7.47 6.98 3.96
CA ALA A 143 -8.36 5.84 4.16
C ALA A 143 -8.26 5.27 5.59
N PRO A 144 -9.38 4.75 6.15
CA PRO A 144 -9.40 3.98 7.39
C PRO A 144 -8.85 2.55 7.14
N TRP A 145 -7.53 2.40 7.18
CA TRP A 145 -6.85 1.15 6.82
C TRP A 145 -7.30 -0.06 7.65
N GLU A 146 -7.64 0.17 8.92
CA GLU A 146 -8.15 -0.81 9.87
C GLU A 146 -9.53 -1.36 9.51
N SER A 147 -10.29 -0.65 8.67
CA SER A 147 -11.68 -0.97 8.31
C SER A 147 -11.81 -1.67 6.95
N ILE A 148 -10.70 -1.97 6.27
CA ILE A 148 -10.72 -2.64 4.97
C ILE A 148 -10.53 -4.17 5.17
N PRO A 149 -11.55 -4.99 4.87
CA PRO A 149 -11.54 -6.42 5.20
C PRO A 149 -10.70 -7.24 4.21
N LEU A 150 -9.52 -7.70 4.67
CA LEU A 150 -8.54 -8.41 3.84
C LEU A 150 -9.08 -9.70 3.20
N GLY A 151 -9.91 -10.47 3.90
CA GLY A 151 -10.42 -11.76 3.41
C GLY A 151 -11.31 -11.68 2.16
N LEU A 152 -11.79 -10.49 1.81
CA LEU A 152 -12.65 -10.25 0.63
C LEU A 152 -11.87 -9.68 -0.57
N ILE A 153 -10.57 -9.46 -0.41
CA ILE A 153 -9.70 -8.88 -1.42
C ILE A 153 -9.12 -9.99 -2.31
N ASP A 154 -9.05 -9.70 -3.61
CA ASP A 154 -8.47 -10.54 -4.64
C ASP A 154 -7.06 -10.12 -5.00
N ARG A 155 -6.87 -8.81 -5.19
CA ARG A 155 -5.62 -8.23 -5.63
C ARG A 155 -5.47 -6.84 -5.06
N ILE A 156 -4.23 -6.46 -4.73
CA ILE A 156 -3.87 -5.10 -4.36
C ILE A 156 -2.76 -4.61 -5.28
N GLU A 157 -2.92 -3.42 -5.81
CA GLU A 157 -1.92 -2.73 -6.61
C GLU A 157 -1.46 -1.46 -5.87
N VAL A 158 -0.17 -1.38 -5.54
CA VAL A 158 0.42 -0.25 -4.80
C VAL A 158 1.36 0.51 -5.73
N LEU A 159 0.86 1.64 -6.25
CA LEU A 159 1.63 2.58 -7.06
C LEU A 159 2.32 3.58 -6.13
N ARG A 160 3.65 3.67 -6.22
CA ARG A 160 4.45 4.67 -5.51
C ARG A 160 4.79 5.83 -6.45
N GLY A 161 4.87 7.04 -5.89
CA GLY A 161 5.33 8.22 -6.62
C GLY A 161 4.20 9.14 -7.10
N PRO A 162 4.48 10.02 -8.09
CA PRO A 162 3.54 11.05 -8.51
C PRO A 162 2.38 10.42 -9.29
N ALA A 163 1.21 10.39 -8.67
CA ALA A 163 -0.01 9.88 -9.30
C ALA A 163 -1.12 10.93 -9.41
N GLY A 164 -0.89 12.16 -8.93
CA GLY A 164 -1.88 13.24 -8.95
C GLY A 164 -2.37 13.65 -10.35
N ALA A 165 -1.51 13.56 -11.38
CA ALA A 165 -1.93 13.86 -12.75
C ALA A 165 -2.93 12.84 -13.34
N VAL A 166 -3.06 11.67 -12.73
CA VAL A 166 -4.01 10.61 -13.14
C VAL A 166 -5.20 10.54 -12.16
N TYR A 167 -4.93 10.63 -10.86
CA TYR A 167 -5.92 10.43 -9.79
C TYR A 167 -6.46 11.70 -9.16
N GLY A 168 -5.88 12.86 -9.45
CA GLY A 168 -6.28 14.14 -8.88
C GLY A 168 -5.79 14.33 -7.44
N SER A 169 -6.62 14.98 -6.63
CA SER A 169 -6.30 15.34 -5.25
C SER A 169 -5.92 14.11 -4.42
N ASP A 170 -4.92 14.28 -3.56
CA ASP A 170 -4.50 13.38 -2.47
C ASP A 170 -3.45 12.33 -2.84
N ALA A 171 -3.21 12.09 -4.14
CA ALA A 171 -2.21 11.12 -4.61
C ALA A 171 -0.78 11.71 -4.65
N LEU A 172 -0.30 12.26 -3.53
CA LEU A 172 1.03 12.88 -3.40
C LEU A 172 2.16 11.87 -3.15
N GLY A 173 1.87 10.80 -2.41
CA GLY A 173 2.78 9.71 -2.08
C GLY A 173 2.59 8.48 -2.97
N GLY A 174 1.35 8.25 -3.43
CA GLY A 174 1.01 7.14 -4.31
C GLY A 174 -0.48 6.83 -4.32
N VAL A 175 -0.81 5.64 -4.82
CA VAL A 175 -2.16 5.11 -4.93
C VAL A 175 -2.17 3.64 -4.50
N VAL A 176 -3.19 3.24 -3.76
CA VAL A 176 -3.49 1.83 -3.47
C VAL A 176 -4.84 1.49 -4.10
N GLN A 177 -4.82 0.60 -5.07
CA GLN A 177 -6.03 0.03 -5.70
C GLN A 177 -6.26 -1.36 -5.12
N ILE A 178 -7.47 -1.60 -4.66
CA ILE A 178 -7.91 -2.86 -4.07
C ILE A 178 -9.00 -3.42 -4.95
N PHE A 179 -8.85 -4.67 -5.37
CA PHE A 179 -9.82 -5.37 -6.19
C PHE A 179 -10.46 -6.46 -5.35
N THR A 180 -11.79 -6.49 -5.31
CA THR A 180 -12.52 -7.57 -4.63
C THR A 180 -12.57 -8.82 -5.51
N LYS A 181 -12.87 -9.97 -4.90
CA LYS A 181 -13.01 -11.24 -5.62
C LYS A 181 -14.02 -11.09 -6.77
N ARG A 182 -13.73 -11.77 -7.88
CA ARG A 182 -14.47 -11.67 -9.14
C ARG A 182 -14.84 -13.05 -9.67
N GLY A 183 -15.91 -13.10 -10.46
CA GLY A 183 -16.31 -14.30 -11.18
C GLY A 183 -15.32 -14.66 -12.28
N GLU A 184 -14.91 -15.92 -12.31
CA GLU A 184 -14.20 -16.54 -13.43
C GLU A 184 -15.03 -17.73 -13.94
N ASN A 185 -14.66 -18.32 -15.08
CA ASN A 185 -15.43 -19.43 -15.66
C ASN A 185 -15.56 -20.59 -14.67
N GLY A 186 -16.78 -21.15 -14.57
CA GLY A 186 -17.13 -22.17 -13.59
C GLY A 186 -17.75 -21.57 -12.33
N THR A 187 -18.02 -22.42 -11.33
CA THR A 187 -18.52 -21.99 -10.02
C THR A 187 -17.50 -22.40 -8.96
N ALA A 188 -16.99 -21.41 -8.23
CA ALA A 188 -15.93 -21.55 -7.24
C ALA A 188 -16.43 -21.07 -5.87
N PRO A 189 -17.11 -21.92 -5.09
CA PRO A 189 -17.39 -21.64 -3.68
C PRO A 189 -16.13 -21.79 -2.84
N TYR A 190 -16.08 -21.10 -1.70
CA TYR A 190 -15.02 -21.33 -0.72
C TYR A 190 -15.53 -21.10 0.70
N VAL A 191 -14.90 -21.78 1.66
CA VAL A 191 -15.10 -21.56 3.10
C VAL A 191 -13.74 -21.61 3.77
N GLY A 192 -13.43 -20.61 4.58
CA GLY A 192 -12.21 -20.52 5.37
C GLY A 192 -12.53 -20.37 6.85
N VAL A 193 -11.81 -21.11 7.68
CA VAL A 193 -11.87 -21.01 9.14
C VAL A 193 -10.45 -20.95 9.68
N GLY A 194 -10.18 -20.03 10.59
CA GLY A 194 -8.90 -19.98 11.27
C GLY A 194 -9.00 -19.52 12.71
N VAL A 195 -8.02 -19.94 13.50
CA VAL A 195 -7.89 -19.66 14.92
C VAL A 195 -6.46 -19.24 15.24
N GLY A 196 -6.27 -18.44 16.28
CA GLY A 196 -4.94 -18.00 16.67
C GLY A 196 -4.84 -17.38 18.05
N SER A 197 -3.64 -16.87 18.36
CA SER A 197 -3.34 -16.14 19.59
C SER A 197 -4.36 -15.04 19.87
N HIS A 198 -4.49 -14.67 21.14
CA HIS A 198 -5.47 -13.70 21.63
C HIS A 198 -6.92 -14.13 21.41
N ASN A 199 -7.17 -15.45 21.33
CA ASN A 199 -8.45 -16.04 20.98
C ASN A 199 -8.99 -15.48 19.65
N THR A 200 -8.10 -15.30 18.68
CA THR A 200 -8.49 -14.81 17.36
C THR A 200 -9.22 -15.90 16.61
N THR A 201 -10.32 -15.55 15.96
CA THR A 201 -11.08 -16.41 15.04
C THR A 201 -11.35 -15.64 13.76
N LYS A 202 -11.20 -16.31 12.62
CA LYS A 202 -11.50 -15.77 11.30
C LYS A 202 -12.41 -16.74 10.57
N LEU A 203 -13.50 -16.25 10.01
CA LEU A 203 -14.43 -17.00 9.19
C LEU A 203 -14.61 -16.27 7.88
N GLU A 204 -14.50 -16.97 6.76
CA GLU A 204 -14.84 -16.46 5.45
C GLU A 204 -15.65 -17.49 4.67
N ALA A 205 -16.59 -17.02 3.87
CA ALA A 205 -17.32 -17.86 2.94
C ALA A 205 -17.71 -17.05 1.72
N GLY A 206 -17.75 -17.69 0.56
CA GLY A 206 -18.18 -17.00 -0.65
C GLY A 206 -18.37 -17.94 -1.83
N ILE A 207 -18.84 -17.35 -2.93
CA ILE A 207 -19.04 -18.02 -4.19
C ILE A 207 -18.79 -17.03 -5.32
N SER A 208 -18.08 -17.48 -6.34
CA SER A 208 -17.86 -16.71 -7.56
C SER A 208 -18.03 -17.59 -8.77
N GLY A 209 -18.43 -17.00 -9.89
CA GLY A 209 -18.51 -17.73 -11.14
C GLY A 209 -18.95 -16.88 -12.33
N ALA A 210 -18.97 -17.51 -13.50
CA ALA A 210 -19.49 -16.92 -14.72
C ALA A 210 -20.38 -17.92 -15.48
N SER A 211 -21.50 -17.44 -15.99
CA SER A 211 -22.47 -18.20 -16.78
C SER A 211 -22.99 -17.34 -17.93
N GLY A 212 -22.54 -17.64 -19.15
CA GLY A 212 -22.90 -16.91 -20.35
C GLY A 212 -22.43 -15.46 -20.28
N THR A 213 -23.38 -14.52 -20.24
CA THR A 213 -23.12 -13.08 -20.17
C THR A 213 -22.98 -12.54 -18.75
N LEU A 214 -23.26 -13.35 -17.73
CA LEU A 214 -23.25 -12.93 -16.32
C LEU A 214 -22.02 -13.48 -15.60
N ASP A 215 -21.27 -12.62 -14.91
CA ASP A 215 -20.29 -13.00 -13.89
C ASP A 215 -20.69 -12.43 -12.53
N TYR A 216 -20.36 -13.16 -11.47
CA TYR A 216 -20.70 -12.77 -10.12
C TYR A 216 -19.65 -13.22 -9.11
N ALA A 217 -19.55 -12.48 -8.02
CA ALA A 217 -18.85 -12.89 -6.82
C ALA A 217 -19.57 -12.34 -5.60
N LEU A 218 -19.74 -13.19 -4.59
CA LEU A 218 -20.33 -12.85 -3.30
C LEU A 218 -19.41 -13.43 -2.22
N GLY A 219 -19.20 -12.69 -1.14
CA GLY A 219 -18.50 -13.26 0.00
C GLY A 219 -18.68 -12.46 1.27
N LEU A 220 -18.59 -13.18 2.38
CA LEU A 220 -18.75 -12.70 3.74
C LEU A 220 -17.49 -13.05 4.53
N ALA A 221 -17.11 -12.16 5.45
CA ALA A 221 -16.01 -12.39 6.38
C ALA A 221 -16.39 -11.91 7.78
N ARG A 222 -15.91 -12.63 8.80
CA ARG A 222 -16.06 -12.28 10.22
C ARG A 222 -14.75 -12.56 10.93
N ASP A 223 -14.18 -11.51 11.50
CA ASP A 223 -12.98 -11.58 12.34
C ASP A 223 -13.38 -11.22 13.78
N ASP A 224 -12.94 -12.00 14.77
CA ASP A 224 -13.14 -11.73 16.20
C ASP A 224 -11.85 -12.04 16.96
N SER A 225 -11.46 -11.21 17.91
CA SER A 225 -10.30 -11.43 18.78
C SER A 225 -10.54 -10.80 20.14
N LYS A 226 -10.10 -11.48 21.20
CA LYS A 226 -10.09 -10.91 22.56
C LYS A 226 -8.92 -9.94 22.77
N GLY A 227 -8.01 -9.82 21.81
CA GLY A 227 -6.94 -8.82 21.81
C GLY A 227 -6.02 -8.90 23.02
N PHE A 228 -5.37 -7.79 23.33
CA PHE A 228 -4.43 -7.62 24.45
C PHE A 228 -4.59 -6.19 24.98
N ASN A 229 -4.00 -5.87 26.13
CA ASN A 229 -4.00 -4.50 26.63
C ASN A 229 -3.26 -3.59 25.67
N ALA A 230 -3.97 -2.67 25.01
CA ALA A 230 -3.44 -1.83 23.95
C ALA A 230 -2.45 -0.80 24.49
N ARG A 231 -2.59 -0.36 25.76
CA ARG A 231 -1.77 0.70 26.34
C ARG A 231 -1.38 0.43 27.80
N PRO A 232 -0.47 -0.53 28.06
CA PRO A 232 -0.18 -1.04 29.41
C PRO A 232 0.73 -0.10 30.22
N ILE A 233 0.19 1.07 30.58
CA ILE A 233 0.85 2.09 31.38
C ILE A 233 -0.06 2.54 32.53
N ALA A 234 0.53 3.12 33.58
CA ALA A 234 -0.25 3.68 34.68
C ALA A 234 -1.24 4.75 34.17
N GLY A 235 -2.48 4.70 34.68
CA GLY A 235 -3.52 5.66 34.31
C GLY A 235 -4.31 5.30 33.04
N GLN A 236 -4.12 4.11 32.47
CA GLN A 236 -4.95 3.55 31.39
C GLN A 236 -5.63 2.28 31.88
N ASN A 237 -6.71 1.87 31.23
CA ASN A 237 -7.49 0.70 31.62
C ASN A 237 -6.62 -0.57 31.46
N PRO A 238 -6.46 -1.40 32.51
CA PRO A 238 -5.64 -2.61 32.43
C PRO A 238 -6.35 -3.80 31.74
N ASP A 239 -7.43 -3.56 30.98
CA ASP A 239 -8.21 -4.60 30.31
C ASP A 239 -7.58 -5.06 28.98
N ARG A 240 -8.30 -5.93 28.27
CA ARG A 240 -7.89 -6.42 26.95
C ARG A 240 -8.77 -5.77 25.89
N ASP A 241 -8.12 -5.15 24.91
CA ASP A 241 -8.78 -4.47 23.81
C ASP A 241 -9.12 -5.43 22.68
N GLY A 242 -10.30 -6.03 22.75
CA GLY A 242 -10.81 -6.93 21.72
C GLY A 242 -11.32 -6.20 20.48
N TYR A 243 -11.29 -6.88 19.33
CA TYR A 243 -11.77 -6.40 18.04
C TYR A 243 -12.74 -7.39 17.41
N ARG A 244 -13.72 -6.87 16.67
CA ARG A 244 -14.64 -7.63 15.85
C ARG A 244 -14.98 -6.89 14.58
N SER A 245 -14.89 -7.56 13.43
CA SER A 245 -15.31 -7.03 12.13
C SER A 245 -16.22 -7.99 11.40
N THR A 246 -17.24 -7.47 10.75
CA THR A 246 -18.15 -8.21 9.87
C THR A 246 -18.20 -7.50 8.54
N ALA A 247 -17.87 -8.22 7.48
CA ALA A 247 -17.80 -7.66 6.15
C ALA A 247 -18.54 -8.51 5.15
N GLY A 248 -18.99 -7.85 4.08
CA GLY A 248 -19.55 -8.49 2.90
C GLY A 248 -19.12 -7.77 1.64
N HIS A 249 -18.97 -8.52 0.55
CA HIS A 249 -18.81 -7.95 -0.77
C HIS A 249 -19.71 -8.65 -1.78
N ALA A 250 -20.10 -7.89 -2.80
CA ALA A 250 -20.81 -8.37 -3.95
C ALA A 250 -20.27 -7.70 -5.22
N ARG A 251 -20.06 -8.50 -6.26
CA ARG A 251 -19.72 -8.04 -7.61
C ARG A 251 -20.63 -8.75 -8.59
N VAL A 252 -21.20 -8.01 -9.53
CA VAL A 252 -22.02 -8.55 -10.62
C VAL A 252 -21.64 -7.85 -11.92
N GLY A 253 -21.29 -8.62 -12.94
CA GLY A 253 -21.01 -8.13 -14.28
C GLY A 253 -21.98 -8.72 -15.29
N LEU A 254 -22.57 -7.89 -16.14
CA LEU A 254 -23.49 -8.30 -17.21
C LEU A 254 -22.99 -7.80 -18.55
N GLN A 255 -22.62 -8.73 -19.44
CA GLN A 255 -22.34 -8.48 -20.84
C GLN A 255 -23.67 -8.33 -21.61
N VAL A 256 -24.17 -7.10 -21.72
CA VAL A 256 -25.48 -6.80 -22.36
C VAL A 256 -25.49 -7.25 -23.83
N ASN A 257 -24.37 -7.03 -24.53
CA ASN A 257 -24.12 -7.53 -25.88
C ASN A 257 -22.60 -7.54 -26.15
N ALA A 258 -22.16 -7.78 -27.39
CA ALA A 258 -20.73 -7.86 -27.72
C ALA A 258 -19.90 -6.60 -27.38
N VAL A 259 -20.54 -5.44 -27.24
CA VAL A 259 -19.85 -4.16 -27.05
C VAL A 259 -20.17 -3.46 -25.73
N HIS A 260 -21.29 -3.76 -25.08
CA HIS A 260 -21.70 -3.12 -23.83
C HIS A 260 -21.66 -4.07 -22.64
N ARG A 261 -21.10 -3.58 -21.54
CA ARG A 261 -21.02 -4.27 -20.26
C ARG A 261 -21.45 -3.34 -19.12
N LEU A 262 -22.21 -3.88 -18.18
CA LEU A 262 -22.55 -3.24 -16.92
C LEU A 262 -21.86 -3.98 -15.78
N GLU A 263 -21.30 -3.27 -14.79
CA GLU A 263 -20.75 -3.87 -13.58
C GLU A 263 -21.26 -3.14 -12.34
N GLY A 264 -21.68 -3.90 -11.33
CA GLY A 264 -21.99 -3.41 -9.99
C GLY A 264 -21.03 -4.02 -8.97
N THR A 265 -20.58 -3.21 -8.02
CA THR A 265 -19.68 -3.60 -6.92
C THR A 265 -20.19 -3.00 -5.62
N LEU A 266 -20.16 -3.79 -4.55
CA LEU A 266 -20.55 -3.40 -3.20
C LEU A 266 -19.55 -4.01 -2.22
N MET A 267 -19.04 -3.21 -1.30
CA MET A 267 -18.28 -3.64 -0.12
C MET A 267 -18.92 -3.00 1.11
N LEU A 268 -19.15 -3.78 2.14
CA LEU A 268 -19.68 -3.36 3.44
C LEU A 268 -18.75 -3.88 4.55
N ASN A 269 -18.49 -3.07 5.57
CA ASN A 269 -17.79 -3.53 6.77
C ASN A 269 -18.27 -2.76 8.01
N ASP A 270 -18.56 -3.51 9.07
CA ASP A 270 -18.83 -3.01 10.42
C ASP A 270 -17.75 -3.51 11.36
N THR A 271 -17.09 -2.59 12.06
CA THR A 271 -15.98 -2.86 12.98
C THR A 271 -16.28 -2.31 14.35
N ASN A 272 -15.93 -3.06 15.39
CA ASN A 272 -15.95 -2.64 16.78
C ASN A 272 -14.63 -3.06 17.45
N SER A 273 -13.82 -2.10 17.88
CA SER A 273 -12.52 -2.38 18.51
C SER A 273 -12.34 -1.61 19.82
N GLY A 274 -11.60 -2.20 20.76
CA GLY A 274 -11.24 -1.58 22.02
C GLY A 274 -10.03 -0.67 21.87
N TYR A 275 -9.98 0.38 22.68
CA TYR A 275 -8.79 1.18 22.86
C TYR A 275 -8.77 1.77 24.28
N ASP A 276 -7.64 2.38 24.63
CA ASP A 276 -7.47 3.03 25.93
C ASP A 276 -7.38 4.56 25.81
N SER A 277 -8.27 5.29 26.50
CA SER A 277 -8.16 6.74 26.69
C SER A 277 -8.23 7.22 28.14
N GLY A 278 -8.32 6.31 29.12
CA GLY A 278 -8.34 6.65 30.54
C GLY A 278 -8.55 5.44 31.44
N LEU A 279 -8.77 5.69 32.74
CA LEU A 279 -9.11 4.63 33.70
C LEU A 279 -10.63 4.39 33.75
N GLY A 280 -11.00 3.13 33.96
CA GLY A 280 -12.35 2.75 34.39
C GLY A 280 -13.44 2.80 33.32
N LYS A 281 -13.07 2.94 32.04
CA LYS A 281 -13.97 2.86 30.89
C LYS A 281 -13.41 1.86 29.87
N ASP A 282 -14.28 0.99 29.37
CA ASP A 282 -14.02 0.19 28.16
C ASP A 282 -14.30 1.11 26.97
N ASP A 283 -13.26 1.78 26.47
CA ASP A 283 -13.41 2.68 25.33
C ASP A 283 -13.46 1.85 24.04
N ARG A 284 -14.49 2.11 23.23
CA ARG A 284 -14.75 1.38 21.98
C ARG A 284 -14.76 2.36 20.83
N ASN A 285 -14.11 2.00 19.73
CA ASN A 285 -14.35 2.61 18.45
C ASN A 285 -15.30 1.72 17.64
N LEU A 286 -16.26 2.35 16.98
CA LEU A 286 -17.21 1.72 16.08
C LEU A 286 -16.99 2.34 14.71
N HIS A 287 -16.88 1.50 13.69
CA HIS A 287 -16.55 1.96 12.35
C HIS A 287 -17.42 1.25 11.33
N THR A 288 -18.18 2.03 10.57
CA THR A 288 -19.04 1.56 9.48
C THR A 288 -18.44 2.06 8.16
N MET A 289 -18.23 1.16 7.21
CA MET A 289 -17.70 1.47 5.90
C MET A 289 -18.58 0.86 4.81
N HIS A 290 -18.86 1.64 3.77
CA HIS A 290 -19.37 1.08 2.52
C HIS A 290 -18.69 1.67 1.29
N ALA A 291 -18.66 0.88 0.22
CA ALA A 291 -18.21 1.29 -1.10
C ALA A 291 -19.11 0.66 -2.16
N LEU A 292 -19.84 1.48 -2.91
CA LEU A 292 -20.74 1.08 -4.00
C LEU A 292 -20.21 1.69 -5.30
N GLY A 293 -20.07 0.86 -6.34
CA GLY A 293 -19.64 1.29 -7.67
C GLY A 293 -20.53 0.68 -8.75
N LEU A 294 -21.02 1.53 -9.65
CA LEU A 294 -21.74 1.14 -10.86
C LEU A 294 -20.95 1.61 -12.08
N ASN A 295 -20.68 0.70 -13.00
CA ASN A 295 -19.87 0.97 -14.19
C ASN A 295 -20.63 0.54 -15.45
N TRP A 296 -20.58 1.38 -16.47
CA TRP A 296 -20.94 1.04 -17.84
C TRP A 296 -19.70 1.15 -18.72
N ILE A 297 -19.38 0.07 -19.44
CA ILE A 297 -18.24 -0.02 -20.33
C ILE A 297 -18.77 -0.30 -21.74
N ALA A 298 -18.32 0.49 -22.72
CA ALA A 298 -18.69 0.33 -24.11
C ALA A 298 -17.45 0.23 -25.01
N GLN A 299 -17.38 -0.81 -25.84
CA GLN A 299 -16.33 -1.04 -26.83
C GLN A 299 -16.86 -0.70 -28.23
N TRP A 300 -16.70 0.55 -28.66
CA TRP A 300 -17.29 1.04 -29.91
C TRP A 300 -16.60 0.51 -31.17
N SER A 301 -15.29 0.26 -31.08
CA SER A 301 -14.48 -0.35 -32.13
C SER A 301 -13.31 -1.11 -31.50
N SER A 302 -12.47 -1.79 -32.28
CA SER A 302 -11.24 -2.40 -31.73
C SER A 302 -10.29 -1.38 -31.09
N ALA A 303 -10.37 -0.11 -31.49
CA ALA A 303 -9.50 0.97 -31.04
C ALA A 303 -10.14 1.86 -29.97
N TYR A 304 -11.47 1.94 -29.87
CA TYR A 304 -12.15 2.94 -29.03
C TYR A 304 -13.06 2.32 -27.98
N LYS A 305 -12.83 2.70 -26.71
CA LYS A 305 -13.57 2.26 -25.53
C LYS A 305 -13.98 3.45 -24.67
N THR A 306 -15.16 3.38 -24.07
CA THR A 306 -15.60 4.35 -23.05
C THR A 306 -16.01 3.65 -21.77
N ARG A 307 -15.80 4.31 -20.63
CA ARG A 307 -16.29 3.89 -19.32
C ARG A 307 -17.00 5.05 -18.65
N PHE A 308 -18.21 4.82 -18.16
CA PHE A 308 -18.90 5.71 -17.24
C PHE A 308 -19.05 5.02 -15.88
N SER A 309 -18.75 5.72 -14.80
CA SER A 309 -18.78 5.17 -13.44
C SER A 309 -19.52 6.13 -12.51
N ILE A 310 -20.41 5.58 -11.67
CA ILE A 310 -21.00 6.27 -10.51
C ILE A 310 -20.54 5.53 -9.28
N THR A 311 -20.05 6.25 -8.29
CA THR A 311 -19.48 5.70 -7.06
C THR A 311 -20.03 6.41 -5.84
N ASP A 312 -20.24 5.67 -4.76
CA ASP A 312 -20.69 6.17 -3.46
C ASP A 312 -19.91 5.44 -2.36
N SER A 313 -19.38 6.17 -1.40
CA SER A 313 -18.66 5.60 -0.26
C SER A 313 -19.00 6.33 1.02
N ARG A 314 -18.90 5.62 2.13
CA ARG A 314 -19.10 6.16 3.47
C ARG A 314 -18.04 5.64 4.43
N ASP A 315 -17.60 6.54 5.30
CA ASP A 315 -16.72 6.30 6.43
C ASP A 315 -17.39 6.93 7.66
N GLU A 316 -17.98 6.10 8.51
CA GLU A 316 -18.56 6.54 9.78
C GLU A 316 -17.69 5.99 10.93
N TYR A 317 -17.24 6.89 11.79
CA TYR A 317 -16.44 6.58 12.96
C TYR A 317 -17.11 7.14 14.22
N GLU A 318 -17.37 6.27 15.19
CA GLU A 318 -17.95 6.60 16.48
C GLU A 318 -17.05 6.12 17.65
N THR A 319 -16.98 6.88 18.74
CA THR A 319 -16.39 6.42 20.01
C THR A 319 -17.43 6.26 21.12
N ARG A 320 -17.23 5.30 22.02
CA ARG A 320 -18.05 5.03 23.20
C ARG A 320 -17.14 4.77 24.42
N PRO A 321 -17.54 5.09 25.66
CA PRO A 321 -18.79 5.76 26.04
C PRO A 321 -18.73 7.28 25.85
N SER A 322 -17.54 7.86 25.63
CA SER A 322 -17.38 9.28 25.29
C SER A 322 -17.72 9.47 23.82
N PRO A 323 -18.87 10.07 23.46
CA PRO A 323 -19.34 10.10 22.08
C PRO A 323 -18.54 11.12 21.26
N TYR A 324 -17.89 10.63 20.22
CA TYR A 324 -17.42 11.39 19.07
C TYR A 324 -18.02 10.70 17.85
N LEU A 325 -18.53 11.44 16.87
CA LEU A 325 -19.11 10.90 15.65
C LEU A 325 -18.61 11.69 14.44
N SER A 326 -18.06 11.01 13.45
CA SER A 326 -17.73 11.57 12.14
C SER A 326 -18.34 10.68 11.06
N ASP A 327 -19.17 11.23 10.18
CA ASP A 327 -19.72 10.57 8.99
C ASP A 327 -19.23 11.32 7.74
N THR A 328 -18.32 10.69 7.00
CA THR A 328 -17.87 11.15 5.69
C THR A 328 -18.61 10.40 4.60
N ARG A 329 -19.15 11.11 3.62
CA ARG A 329 -19.70 10.51 2.39
C ARG A 329 -19.03 11.11 1.17
N LEU A 330 -18.63 10.26 0.24
CA LEU A 330 -18.04 10.68 -1.04
C LEU A 330 -18.86 10.11 -2.18
N ARG A 331 -19.21 10.95 -3.14
CA ARG A 331 -19.86 10.56 -4.40
C ARG A 331 -19.00 10.95 -5.58
N GLY A 332 -18.86 10.05 -6.54
CA GLY A 332 -18.02 10.25 -7.71
C GLY A 332 -18.72 9.91 -9.01
N TYR A 333 -18.51 10.74 -10.03
CA TYR A 333 -18.92 10.52 -11.41
C TYR A 333 -17.67 10.56 -12.28
N TYR A 334 -17.45 9.54 -13.09
CA TYR A 334 -16.25 9.41 -13.90
C TYR A 334 -16.59 8.95 -15.31
N PHE A 335 -16.27 9.76 -16.30
CA PHE A 335 -16.45 9.44 -17.72
C PHE A 335 -15.09 9.43 -18.41
N GLN A 336 -14.64 8.26 -18.85
CA GLN A 336 -13.34 8.05 -19.47
C GLN A 336 -13.49 7.52 -20.89
N ASN A 337 -12.66 8.06 -21.78
CA ASN A 337 -12.53 7.67 -23.17
C ASN A 337 -11.11 7.16 -23.37
N GLU A 338 -10.98 5.99 -23.99
CA GLU A 338 -9.72 5.34 -24.33
C GLU A 338 -9.68 5.09 -25.83
N TRP A 339 -8.66 5.61 -26.49
CA TRP A 339 -8.35 5.30 -27.88
C TRP A 339 -6.97 4.65 -27.97
N ARG A 340 -6.89 3.49 -28.60
CA ARG A 340 -5.66 2.71 -28.74
C ARG A 340 -5.47 2.28 -30.19
N GLN A 341 -4.34 2.66 -30.78
CA GLN A 341 -3.97 2.27 -32.13
C GLN A 341 -2.47 1.98 -32.21
N GLY A 342 -2.13 0.74 -32.52
CA GLY A 342 -0.74 0.28 -32.55
C GLY A 342 -0.05 0.54 -31.20
N ALA A 343 1.03 1.31 -31.24
CA ALA A 343 1.83 1.68 -30.08
C ALA A 343 1.22 2.81 -29.22
N HIS A 344 0.16 3.47 -29.69
CA HIS A 344 -0.37 4.70 -29.11
C HIS A 344 -1.59 4.42 -28.25
N LEU A 345 -1.65 5.11 -27.10
CA LEU A 345 -2.80 5.18 -26.21
C LEU A 345 -3.11 6.65 -25.95
N VAL A 346 -4.36 7.06 -26.16
CA VAL A 346 -4.87 8.38 -25.79
C VAL A 346 -6.02 8.17 -24.82
N THR A 347 -6.00 8.90 -23.70
CA THR A 347 -7.08 8.89 -22.73
C THR A 347 -7.58 10.30 -22.47
N ALA A 348 -8.89 10.47 -22.37
CA ALA A 348 -9.51 11.71 -21.93
C ALA A 348 -10.61 11.38 -20.92
N ALA A 349 -10.62 12.05 -19.77
CA ALA A 349 -11.59 11.80 -18.72
C ALA A 349 -12.16 13.09 -18.12
N LEU A 350 -13.45 13.04 -17.81
CA LEU A 350 -14.16 14.00 -16.98
C LEU A 350 -14.47 13.35 -15.65
N GLU A 351 -14.24 14.07 -14.55
CA GLU A 351 -14.50 13.58 -13.20
C GLU A 351 -15.23 14.65 -12.39
N ARG A 352 -16.22 14.25 -11.60
CA ARG A 352 -16.82 15.06 -10.56
C ARG A 352 -16.80 14.28 -9.26
N ARG A 353 -16.28 14.89 -8.20
CA ARG A 353 -16.29 14.36 -6.83
C ARG A 353 -17.09 15.29 -5.93
N GLU A 354 -17.91 14.73 -5.06
CA GLU A 354 -18.64 15.45 -4.02
C GLU A 354 -18.33 14.82 -2.67
N ASP A 355 -17.82 15.63 -1.75
CA ASP A 355 -17.45 15.25 -0.40
C ASP A 355 -18.45 15.87 0.58
N ARG A 356 -18.92 15.12 1.58
CA ARG A 356 -19.67 15.63 2.72
C ARG A 356 -19.06 15.13 4.02
N LEU A 357 -19.01 15.98 5.04
CA LEU A 357 -18.64 15.62 6.40
C LEU A 357 -19.73 16.10 7.35
N GLU A 358 -20.27 15.17 8.13
CA GLU A 358 -21.06 15.45 9.33
C GLU A 358 -20.22 15.08 10.55
N ASN A 359 -19.86 16.06 11.37
CA ASN A 359 -19.09 15.89 12.60
C ASN A 359 -19.41 17.08 13.52
N ALA A 360 -20.44 16.92 14.37
CA ALA A 360 -21.07 18.04 15.06
C ALA A 360 -20.05 19.00 15.73
N PRO A 361 -20.13 20.32 15.46
CA PRO A 361 -21.20 21.03 14.75
C PRO A 361 -21.05 21.12 13.22
N ILE A 362 -20.07 20.45 12.61
CA ILE A 362 -19.79 20.50 11.17
C ILE A 362 -20.86 19.73 10.38
N ASP A 363 -21.50 20.39 9.42
CA ASP A 363 -22.16 19.77 8.25
C ASP A 363 -21.69 20.55 7.02
N ALA A 364 -20.66 20.04 6.36
CA ALA A 364 -19.98 20.72 5.27
C ALA A 364 -19.94 19.86 4.02
N LYS A 365 -19.93 20.51 2.85
CA LYS A 365 -19.87 19.87 1.54
C LYS A 365 -18.83 20.56 0.67
N ARG A 366 -18.24 19.81 -0.26
CA ARG A 366 -17.32 20.33 -1.28
C ARG A 366 -17.47 19.54 -2.57
N SER A 367 -17.34 20.20 -3.71
CA SER A 367 -17.26 19.52 -5.00
C SER A 367 -15.96 19.84 -5.72
N GLN A 368 -15.46 18.86 -6.48
CA GLN A 368 -14.29 19.02 -7.33
C GLN A 368 -14.59 18.45 -8.72
N ASP A 369 -14.53 19.29 -9.75
CA ASP A 369 -14.69 18.89 -11.14
C ASP A 369 -13.31 18.84 -11.81
N ALA A 370 -13.08 17.91 -12.73
CA ALA A 370 -11.78 17.75 -13.37
C ALA A 370 -11.83 17.29 -14.83
N LEU A 371 -10.87 17.77 -15.61
CA LEU A 371 -10.51 17.25 -16.93
C LEU A 371 -9.11 16.64 -16.85
N ALA A 372 -8.98 15.38 -17.25
CA ALA A 372 -7.70 14.69 -17.35
C ALA A 372 -7.44 14.20 -18.78
N LEU A 373 -6.23 14.43 -19.27
CA LEU A 373 -5.73 14.02 -20.58
C LEU A 373 -4.47 13.17 -20.39
N GLY A 374 -4.37 12.07 -21.12
CA GLY A 374 -3.24 11.16 -21.07
C GLY A 374 -2.82 10.72 -22.46
N TYR A 375 -1.51 10.58 -22.65
CA TYR A 375 -0.89 10.01 -23.83
C TYR A 375 0.15 8.97 -23.43
N GLY A 376 0.04 7.78 -24.01
CA GLY A 376 0.97 6.68 -23.86
C GLY A 376 1.53 6.27 -25.23
N TYR A 377 2.81 5.93 -25.25
CA TYR A 377 3.46 5.32 -26.41
C TYR A 377 4.32 4.15 -25.93
N ASN A 378 4.20 2.99 -26.59
CA ASN A 378 5.06 1.84 -26.33
C ASN A 378 5.42 1.13 -27.63
N ALA A 379 6.68 1.25 -28.05
CA ALA A 379 7.23 0.51 -29.18
C ALA A 379 8.75 0.47 -29.13
N ALA A 380 9.34 -0.56 -29.75
CA ALA A 380 10.78 -0.67 -29.97
C ALA A 380 11.64 -0.46 -28.70
N GLY A 381 11.15 -0.94 -27.54
CA GLY A 381 11.83 -0.79 -26.25
C GLY A 381 11.64 0.57 -25.57
N HIS A 382 10.98 1.52 -26.22
CA HIS A 382 10.65 2.84 -25.67
C HIS A 382 9.25 2.85 -25.08
N THR A 383 9.10 3.51 -23.94
CA THR A 383 7.81 3.79 -23.33
C THR A 383 7.75 5.25 -22.93
N VAL A 384 6.70 5.96 -23.31
CA VAL A 384 6.42 7.34 -22.91
C VAL A 384 5.04 7.37 -22.27
N GLN A 385 4.92 8.10 -21.17
CA GLN A 385 3.63 8.42 -20.56
C GLN A 385 3.59 9.91 -20.20
N LEU A 386 2.59 10.61 -20.71
CA LEU A 386 2.32 12.01 -20.44
C LEU A 386 0.91 12.10 -19.86
N ASN A 387 0.74 12.80 -18.74
CA ASN A 387 -0.59 13.08 -18.20
C ASN A 387 -0.69 14.55 -17.79
N LEU A 388 -1.83 15.16 -18.08
CA LEU A 388 -2.20 16.51 -17.67
C LEU A 388 -3.60 16.47 -17.07
N ARG A 389 -3.78 17.16 -15.95
CA ARG A 389 -5.08 17.25 -15.29
C ARG A 389 -5.30 18.65 -14.77
N HIS A 390 -6.53 19.14 -14.90
CA HIS A 390 -6.99 20.37 -14.27
C HIS A 390 -8.20 20.06 -13.41
N ASP A 391 -8.10 20.36 -12.12
CA ASP A 391 -9.16 20.23 -11.12
C ASP A 391 -9.65 21.62 -10.71
N SER A 392 -10.97 21.81 -10.62
CA SER A 392 -11.62 23.00 -10.08
C SER A 392 -12.35 22.60 -8.81
N ASP A 393 -11.81 23.03 -7.67
CA ASP A 393 -12.38 22.76 -6.35
C ASP A 393 -13.27 23.93 -5.90
N SER A 394 -14.46 23.63 -5.36
CA SER A 394 -15.43 24.66 -4.95
C SER A 394 -14.93 25.57 -3.82
N GLU A 395 -13.97 25.10 -3.01
CA GLU A 395 -13.40 25.82 -1.87
C GLU A 395 -12.03 26.44 -2.16
N PHE A 396 -11.27 25.89 -3.10
CA PHE A 396 -9.87 26.25 -3.34
C PHE A 396 -9.54 26.66 -4.79
N GLY A 397 -10.52 26.63 -5.69
CA GLY A 397 -10.39 27.01 -7.09
C GLY A 397 -9.56 26.02 -7.92
N GLY A 398 -9.00 26.53 -9.03
CA GLY A 398 -8.31 25.72 -10.03
C GLY A 398 -6.90 25.25 -9.62
N LYS A 399 -6.58 23.98 -9.87
CA LYS A 399 -5.26 23.37 -9.74
C LYS A 399 -4.93 22.49 -10.93
N SER A 400 -3.79 22.73 -11.56
CA SER A 400 -3.28 21.88 -12.63
C SER A 400 -2.14 21.00 -12.13
N THR A 401 -2.20 19.73 -12.51
CA THR A 401 -1.14 18.75 -12.28
C THR A 401 -0.70 18.12 -13.59
N GLY A 402 0.55 17.67 -13.62
CA GLY A 402 1.13 17.05 -14.80
C GLY A 402 2.17 16.02 -14.44
N SER A 403 2.38 15.05 -15.32
CA SER A 403 3.44 14.06 -15.20
C SER A 403 4.03 13.70 -16.56
N VAL A 404 5.33 13.44 -16.55
CA VAL A 404 6.08 12.93 -17.69
C VAL A 404 6.88 11.75 -17.20
N ALA A 405 6.76 10.62 -17.88
CA ALA A 405 7.51 9.42 -17.58
C ALA A 405 8.08 8.82 -18.87
N TYR A 406 9.33 8.37 -18.81
CA TYR A 406 10.02 7.72 -19.91
C TYR A 406 10.69 6.43 -19.43
N GLY A 407 10.56 5.37 -20.21
CA GLY A 407 11.21 4.08 -20.00
C GLY A 407 11.95 3.64 -21.25
N TYR A 408 13.12 3.04 -21.06
CA TYR A 408 13.93 2.49 -22.14
C TYR A 408 14.44 1.10 -21.76
N ALA A 409 14.08 0.10 -22.58
CA ALA A 409 14.64 -1.24 -22.53
C ALA A 409 16.02 -1.23 -23.19
N ILE A 410 17.06 -1.09 -22.36
CA ILE A 410 18.47 -1.07 -22.80
C ILE A 410 18.83 -2.41 -23.44
N THR A 411 18.32 -3.49 -22.86
CA THR A 411 18.35 -4.88 -23.36
C THR A 411 17.02 -5.54 -23.01
N PRO A 412 16.73 -6.77 -23.49
CA PRO A 412 15.53 -7.49 -23.05
C PRO A 412 15.44 -7.72 -21.54
N GLN A 413 16.58 -7.69 -20.83
CA GLN A 413 16.66 -7.93 -19.38
C GLN A 413 16.73 -6.64 -18.57
N TRP A 414 17.34 -5.58 -19.11
CA TRP A 414 17.57 -4.31 -18.40
C TRP A 414 16.69 -3.19 -18.90
N ARG A 415 16.01 -2.51 -17.98
CA ARG A 415 15.16 -1.36 -18.26
C ARG A 415 15.45 -0.21 -17.30
N ALA A 416 15.69 0.97 -17.85
CA ALA A 416 15.78 2.21 -17.09
C ALA A 416 14.49 3.00 -17.23
N THR A 417 14.02 3.60 -16.14
CA THR A 417 12.86 4.51 -16.14
C THR A 417 13.18 5.80 -15.41
N ALA A 418 12.56 6.88 -15.85
CA ALA A 418 12.59 8.17 -15.17
C ALA A 418 11.21 8.79 -15.22
N SER A 419 10.78 9.41 -14.13
CA SER A 419 9.50 10.11 -14.07
C SER A 419 9.59 11.38 -13.26
N VAL A 420 8.81 12.38 -13.64
CA VAL A 420 8.59 13.60 -12.87
C VAL A 420 7.10 13.92 -12.89
N GLY A 421 6.59 14.45 -11.78
CA GLY A 421 5.19 14.85 -11.73
C GLY A 421 4.86 15.73 -10.55
N THR A 422 3.72 16.39 -10.67
CA THR A 422 3.13 17.21 -9.60
C THR A 422 1.83 16.59 -9.12
N ALA A 423 1.51 16.81 -7.84
CA ALA A 423 0.23 16.46 -7.25
C ALA A 423 -0.17 17.51 -6.23
N PHE A 424 -1.44 17.57 -5.85
CA PHE A 424 -1.91 18.44 -4.78
C PHE A 424 -2.92 17.70 -3.90
N ARG A 425 -3.15 18.25 -2.70
CA ARG A 425 -4.21 17.82 -1.79
C ARG A 425 -4.90 19.07 -1.28
N ALA A 426 -6.21 19.17 -1.52
CA ALA A 426 -7.02 20.19 -0.87
C ALA A 426 -7.16 19.85 0.64
N PRO A 427 -7.16 20.86 1.54
CA PRO A 427 -7.47 20.64 2.96
C PRO A 427 -8.79 19.86 3.13
N THR A 428 -8.90 19.02 4.15
CA THR A 428 -10.16 18.31 4.41
C THR A 428 -11.25 19.27 4.87
N LEU A 429 -12.51 18.81 4.86
CA LEU A 429 -13.61 19.56 5.44
C LEU A 429 -13.36 19.85 6.94
N TYR A 430 -12.77 18.91 7.68
CA TYR A 430 -12.40 19.13 9.07
C TYR A 430 -11.29 20.17 9.24
N HIS A 431 -10.24 20.14 8.41
CA HIS A 431 -9.22 21.22 8.40
C HIS A 431 -9.80 22.62 8.15
N ARG A 432 -10.94 22.72 7.46
CA ARG A 432 -11.58 24.01 7.13
C ARG A 432 -12.64 24.46 8.11
N PHE A 433 -13.46 23.54 8.62
CA PHE A 433 -14.71 23.87 9.30
C PHE A 433 -14.77 23.42 10.77
N SER A 434 -13.78 22.66 11.25
CA SER A 434 -13.65 22.34 12.69
C SER A 434 -13.29 23.55 13.53
N GLU A 435 -13.37 23.40 14.84
CA GLU A 435 -12.87 24.35 15.84
C GLU A 435 -11.37 24.63 15.69
N TYR A 436 -10.61 23.69 15.12
CA TYR A 436 -9.17 23.82 14.84
C TYR A 436 -8.89 24.43 13.45
N GLY A 437 -9.92 24.58 12.63
CA GLY A 437 -9.82 24.96 11.22
C GLY A 437 -9.50 26.43 11.00
N VAL A 438 -8.83 26.72 9.88
CA VAL A 438 -8.48 28.09 9.49
C VAL A 438 -8.84 28.32 8.03
N ALA A 439 -9.58 29.40 7.75
CA ALA A 439 -10.07 29.72 6.41
C ALA A 439 -8.94 30.01 5.41
N THR A 440 -7.77 30.47 5.87
CA THR A 440 -6.62 30.82 5.04
C THR A 440 -5.77 29.63 4.61
N LEU A 441 -6.16 28.39 4.96
CA LEU A 441 -5.44 27.20 4.54
C LEU A 441 -5.34 27.12 3.02
N ARG A 442 -4.18 26.68 2.54
CA ARG A 442 -3.88 26.47 1.13
C ARG A 442 -3.77 24.98 0.84
N PRO A 443 -4.06 24.53 -0.40
CA PRO A 443 -3.72 23.20 -0.85
C PRO A 443 -2.25 22.86 -0.66
N GLU A 444 -2.01 21.66 -0.15
CA GLU A 444 -0.71 21.02 -0.12
C GLU A 444 -0.33 20.68 -1.56
N SER A 445 0.92 20.89 -1.95
CA SER A 445 1.37 20.62 -3.32
C SER A 445 2.69 19.90 -3.29
N SER A 446 2.87 18.96 -4.20
CA SER A 446 4.06 18.12 -4.27
C SER A 446 4.72 18.16 -5.64
N ARG A 447 6.04 18.00 -5.65
CA ARG A 447 6.85 17.78 -6.84
C ARG A 447 7.68 16.54 -6.59
N ASN A 448 7.47 15.52 -7.41
CA ASN A 448 8.16 14.24 -7.30
C ASN A 448 9.01 14.00 -8.56
N ALA A 449 10.20 13.43 -8.35
CA ALA A 449 11.07 12.90 -9.38
C ALA A 449 11.59 11.50 -8.97
N GLU A 450 11.59 10.56 -9.91
CA GLU A 450 12.07 9.20 -9.72
C GLU A 450 12.94 8.73 -10.88
N VAL A 451 13.94 7.91 -10.56
CA VAL A 451 14.77 7.19 -11.54
C VAL A 451 14.90 5.76 -11.05
N ALA A 452 14.60 4.80 -11.90
CA ALA A 452 14.75 3.38 -11.57
C ALA A 452 15.55 2.63 -12.62
N LEU A 453 16.28 1.62 -12.17
CA LEU A 453 16.88 0.59 -13.00
C LEU A 453 16.29 -0.76 -12.59
N ARG A 454 15.84 -1.54 -13.56
CA ARG A 454 15.22 -2.86 -13.35
C ARG A 454 15.95 -3.90 -14.19
N TYR A 455 16.14 -5.07 -13.60
CA TYR A 455 16.65 -6.26 -14.24
C TYR A 455 15.66 -7.41 -14.04
N ALA A 456 15.38 -8.15 -15.11
CA ALA A 456 14.61 -9.38 -15.06
C ALA A 456 15.17 -10.41 -16.04
N GLN A 457 15.55 -11.58 -15.55
CA GLN A 457 15.97 -12.71 -16.38
C GLN A 457 15.75 -14.04 -15.65
N GLY A 458 15.02 -14.96 -16.29
CA GLY A 458 14.72 -16.27 -15.72
C GLY A 458 14.06 -16.14 -14.34
N ASN A 459 14.73 -16.66 -13.32
CA ASN A 459 14.25 -16.64 -11.93
C ASN A 459 14.81 -15.47 -11.09
N SER A 460 15.41 -14.47 -11.74
CA SER A 460 16.05 -13.34 -11.05
C SER A 460 15.37 -12.03 -11.42
N THR A 461 15.04 -11.24 -10.41
CA THR A 461 14.62 -9.86 -10.57
C THR A 461 15.38 -8.96 -9.60
N PHE A 462 15.70 -7.76 -10.05
CA PHE A 462 16.32 -6.74 -9.22
C PHE A 462 15.83 -5.37 -9.66
N SER A 463 15.63 -4.47 -8.70
CA SER A 463 15.34 -3.07 -8.94
C SER A 463 16.07 -2.17 -7.96
N ALA A 464 16.48 -1.01 -8.46
CA ALA A 464 16.97 0.10 -7.67
C ALA A 464 16.21 1.35 -8.09
N THR A 465 15.49 1.98 -7.15
CA THR A 465 14.68 3.18 -7.42
C THR A 465 15.14 4.31 -6.53
N LEU A 466 15.65 5.39 -7.12
CA LEU A 466 15.92 6.65 -6.45
C LEU A 466 14.68 7.53 -6.56
N PHE A 467 14.26 8.14 -5.45
CA PHE A 467 13.09 9.00 -5.42
C PHE A 467 13.34 10.27 -4.61
N ARG A 468 12.64 11.32 -4.99
CA ARG A 468 12.57 12.58 -4.25
C ARG A 468 11.21 13.22 -4.44
N ASN A 469 10.50 13.45 -3.34
CA ASN A 469 9.25 14.18 -3.28
C ASN A 469 9.38 15.36 -2.32
N ARG A 470 9.03 16.55 -2.78
CA ARG A 470 8.99 17.77 -1.96
C ARG A 470 7.56 18.27 -1.88
N VAL A 471 7.05 18.37 -0.66
CA VAL A 471 5.71 18.89 -0.36
C VAL A 471 5.84 20.29 0.23
N SER A 472 5.11 21.22 -0.37
CA SER A 472 4.96 22.61 0.07
C SER A 472 3.56 22.85 0.64
N ASN A 473 3.45 23.84 1.53
CA ASN A 473 2.24 24.19 2.26
C ASN A 473 1.71 23.02 3.10
N LEU A 474 2.59 22.19 3.67
CA LEU A 474 2.17 21.05 4.49
C LEU A 474 1.26 21.56 5.62
N ILE A 475 0.11 20.92 5.79
CA ILE A 475 -0.86 21.27 6.83
C ILE A 475 -0.48 20.51 8.09
N SER A 476 -0.14 21.22 9.14
CA SER A 476 0.13 20.62 10.45
C SER A 476 -0.71 21.29 11.51
N PHE A 477 -1.05 20.50 12.53
CA PHE A 477 -1.59 21.04 13.76
C PHE A 477 -0.47 21.78 14.50
N SER A 478 -0.70 23.05 14.78
CA SER A 478 0.26 23.95 15.43
C SER A 478 -0.33 24.48 16.74
N GLY A 479 0.41 25.33 17.45
CA GLY A 479 -0.07 25.95 18.68
C GLY A 479 -1.28 26.88 18.46
N PRO A 480 -1.71 27.59 19.52
CA PRO A 480 -2.86 28.51 19.46
C PRO A 480 -2.69 29.53 18.32
N GLY A 481 -3.80 29.88 17.68
CA GLY A 481 -3.81 30.73 16.49
C GLY A 481 -5.16 31.39 16.26
N THR A 482 -5.53 31.62 15.00
CA THR A 482 -6.76 32.36 14.62
C THR A 482 -8.01 31.49 14.51
N CYS A 483 -7.93 30.21 14.88
CA CYS A 483 -9.08 29.29 14.91
C CYS A 483 -9.86 29.45 16.23
N LEU A 484 -10.92 28.65 16.41
CA LEU A 484 -11.78 28.72 17.60
C LEU A 484 -11.20 27.98 18.82
N SER A 485 -10.18 27.15 18.64
CA SER A 485 -9.58 26.35 19.69
C SER A 485 -8.36 27.03 20.34
N ASP A 486 -8.39 27.13 21.68
CA ASP A 486 -7.24 27.56 22.48
C ASP A 486 -6.13 26.50 22.57
N PHE A 487 -6.39 25.25 22.16
CA PHE A 487 -5.41 24.18 22.17
C PHE A 487 -4.43 24.28 21.00
N GLY A 488 -4.93 24.69 19.83
CA GLY A 488 -4.11 24.86 18.64
C GLY A 488 -4.90 24.91 17.34
N CYS A 489 -4.24 25.36 16.28
CA CYS A 489 -4.86 25.52 14.96
C CYS A 489 -4.11 24.78 13.87
N TYR A 490 -4.84 24.35 12.83
CA TYR A 490 -4.23 23.93 11.59
C TYR A 490 -3.59 25.11 10.86
N ALA A 491 -2.39 24.90 10.32
CA ALA A 491 -1.71 25.91 9.53
C ALA A 491 -0.79 25.28 8.47
N ASN A 492 -0.59 25.97 7.34
CA ASN A 492 0.42 25.61 6.33
C ASN A 492 1.82 26.00 6.83
N THR A 493 2.30 25.33 7.87
CA THR A 493 3.48 25.73 8.65
C THR A 493 4.76 25.04 8.24
N ALA A 494 4.68 24.01 7.39
CA ALA A 494 5.80 23.13 7.12
C ALA A 494 6.02 22.88 5.62
N ARG A 495 7.24 22.46 5.31
CA ARG A 495 7.60 21.81 4.05
C ARG A 495 8.19 20.44 4.36
N ALA A 496 7.76 19.41 3.66
CA ALA A 496 8.33 18.08 3.82
C ALA A 496 9.20 17.69 2.62
N GLU A 497 10.30 16.98 2.88
CA GLU A 497 11.08 16.29 1.85
C GLU A 497 11.14 14.80 2.18
N TYR A 498 10.71 13.99 1.23
CA TYR A 498 10.85 12.55 1.21
C TYR A 498 11.86 12.20 0.13
N LYS A 499 13.01 11.64 0.50
CA LYS A 499 14.00 11.20 -0.48
C LYS A 499 14.67 9.93 -0.02
N GLY A 500 15.04 9.09 -0.97
CA GLY A 500 15.68 7.84 -0.63
C GLY A 500 16.01 7.01 -1.86
N VAL A 501 16.46 5.80 -1.56
CA VAL A 501 16.65 4.72 -2.52
C VAL A 501 15.97 3.47 -1.97
N THR A 502 15.24 2.79 -2.84
CA THR A 502 14.66 1.47 -2.58
C THR A 502 15.40 0.46 -3.44
N PHE A 503 15.95 -0.57 -2.83
CA PHE A 503 16.44 -1.76 -3.52
C PHE A 503 15.44 -2.88 -3.29
N ALA A 504 15.08 -3.62 -4.33
CA ALA A 504 14.25 -4.81 -4.19
C ALA A 504 14.71 -5.90 -5.16
N GLY A 505 14.46 -7.16 -4.84
CA GLY A 505 14.80 -8.24 -5.74
C GLY A 505 14.30 -9.59 -5.27
N SER A 506 14.36 -10.54 -6.18
CA SER A 506 14.10 -11.94 -5.92
C SER A 506 15.03 -12.81 -6.75
N HIS A 507 15.41 -13.95 -6.21
CA HIS A 507 16.28 -14.91 -6.89
C HIS A 507 15.98 -16.32 -6.41
N ARG A 508 15.87 -17.28 -7.33
CA ARG A 508 15.70 -18.70 -6.98
C ARG A 508 17.05 -19.42 -6.96
N VAL A 509 17.38 -20.04 -5.83
CA VAL A 509 18.57 -20.89 -5.62
C VAL A 509 18.10 -22.30 -5.33
N GLY A 510 18.24 -23.21 -6.31
CA GLY A 510 17.61 -24.54 -6.22
C GLY A 510 16.09 -24.43 -6.07
N ASP A 511 15.54 -25.06 -5.03
CA ASP A 511 14.11 -24.99 -4.69
C ASP A 511 13.76 -23.84 -3.73
N VAL A 512 14.74 -23.00 -3.37
CA VAL A 512 14.55 -21.87 -2.45
C VAL A 512 14.36 -20.58 -3.24
N GLN A 513 13.24 -19.91 -3.07
CA GLN A 513 12.99 -18.57 -3.56
C GLN A 513 13.41 -17.56 -2.49
N LEU A 514 14.45 -16.78 -2.78
CA LEU A 514 14.84 -15.63 -1.97
C LEU A 514 14.13 -14.39 -2.51
N HIS A 515 13.69 -13.50 -1.61
CA HIS A 515 13.13 -12.21 -1.98
C HIS A 515 13.40 -11.18 -0.89
N GLY A 516 13.37 -9.90 -1.24
CA GLY A 516 13.49 -8.86 -0.24
C GLY A 516 13.58 -7.45 -0.79
N SER A 517 13.54 -6.50 0.13
CA SER A 517 13.70 -5.08 -0.14
C SER A 517 14.41 -4.37 1.00
N ILE A 518 15.11 -3.28 0.66
CA ILE A 518 15.75 -2.37 1.60
C ILE A 518 15.43 -0.95 1.16
N ASP A 519 14.91 -0.15 2.09
CA ASP A 519 14.62 1.25 1.90
C ASP A 519 15.54 2.10 2.76
N LEU A 520 16.28 3.01 2.11
CA LEU A 520 17.14 3.98 2.74
C LEU A 520 16.59 5.38 2.46
N GLN A 521 15.89 5.96 3.44
CA GLN A 521 15.13 7.19 3.27
C GLN A 521 15.47 8.28 4.28
N ARG A 522 15.11 9.52 3.95
CA ARG A 522 15.28 10.71 4.80
C ARG A 522 14.01 11.57 4.81
N PRO A 523 12.91 11.08 5.43
CA PRO A 523 11.68 11.85 5.59
C PRO A 523 11.91 12.95 6.63
N ARG A 524 11.85 14.21 6.21
CA ARG A 524 12.11 15.35 7.09
C ARG A 524 11.20 16.53 6.83
N ASP A 525 10.93 17.26 7.90
CA ASP A 525 10.49 18.63 7.85
C ASP A 525 11.70 19.52 7.45
N LEU A 526 11.52 20.35 6.43
CA LEU A 526 12.58 21.19 5.86
C LEU A 526 12.80 22.48 6.65
N ASP A 527 11.86 22.90 7.49
CA ASP A 527 11.94 24.15 8.24
C ASP A 527 12.66 23.93 9.57
N THR A 528 12.42 22.79 10.20
CA THR A 528 13.09 22.38 11.46
C THR A 528 14.28 21.46 11.24
N GLY A 529 14.39 20.84 10.05
CA GLY A 529 15.37 19.80 9.75
C GLY A 529 15.11 18.46 10.47
N LYS A 530 14.02 18.36 11.23
CA LYS A 530 13.67 17.18 12.02
C LYS A 530 13.10 16.06 11.14
N GLN A 531 13.39 14.83 11.54
CA GLN A 531 12.78 13.63 10.95
C GLN A 531 11.27 13.63 11.21
N LEU A 532 10.46 13.24 10.22
CA LEU A 532 9.02 13.12 10.41
C LEU A 532 8.70 11.96 11.37
N ALA A 533 7.72 12.18 12.25
CA ALA A 533 7.34 11.23 13.29
C ALA A 533 6.94 9.87 12.72
N ARG A 534 7.32 8.77 13.39
CA ARG A 534 6.98 7.37 13.12
C ARG A 534 7.46 6.79 11.78
N ARG A 535 8.37 7.46 11.08
CA ARG A 535 9.02 6.93 9.86
C ARG A 535 10.47 6.60 10.15
N ALA A 536 10.96 5.42 9.80
CA ALA A 536 12.37 5.07 9.96
C ALA A 536 13.19 5.61 8.79
N LYS A 537 14.47 5.88 9.03
CA LYS A 537 15.41 6.18 7.94
C LYS A 537 15.82 4.94 7.15
N GLN A 538 15.64 3.77 7.74
CA GLN A 538 16.06 2.50 7.19
C GLN A 538 15.03 1.45 7.60
N HIS A 539 14.48 0.71 6.64
CA HIS A 539 13.68 -0.47 6.89
C HIS A 539 13.92 -1.49 5.78
N ALA A 540 13.67 -2.76 6.08
CA ALA A 540 13.94 -3.85 5.16
C ALA A 540 13.01 -5.04 5.41
N THR A 541 12.75 -5.79 4.35
CA THR A 541 12.03 -7.05 4.39
C THR A 541 12.84 -8.09 3.63
N PHE A 542 13.05 -9.27 4.19
CA PHE A 542 13.73 -10.37 3.51
C PHE A 542 12.98 -11.65 3.77
N GLY A 543 12.83 -12.50 2.76
CA GLY A 543 12.19 -13.78 2.93
C GLY A 543 12.84 -14.86 2.07
N ALA A 544 12.59 -16.09 2.51
CA ALA A 544 13.00 -17.30 1.84
C ALA A 544 11.84 -18.30 1.89
N ASP A 545 11.38 -18.74 0.74
CA ASP A 545 10.35 -19.78 0.59
C ASP A 545 10.95 -21.02 -0.05
N THR A 546 10.49 -22.21 0.34
CA THR A 546 10.80 -23.43 -0.39
C THR A 546 9.64 -24.41 -0.32
N ARG A 547 9.66 -25.42 -1.20
CA ARG A 547 8.76 -26.57 -1.10
C ARG A 547 9.51 -27.75 -0.51
N LEU A 548 8.97 -28.31 0.56
CA LEU A 548 9.54 -29.47 1.23
C LEU A 548 8.43 -30.48 1.56
N ALA A 549 8.53 -31.69 1.01
CA ALA A 549 7.60 -32.79 1.30
C ALA A 549 6.10 -32.42 1.14
N GLY A 550 5.77 -31.67 0.08
CA GLY A 550 4.39 -31.22 -0.20
C GLY A 550 3.97 -29.96 0.56
N TRP A 551 4.80 -29.44 1.47
CA TRP A 551 4.58 -28.17 2.14
C TRP A 551 5.28 -27.03 1.42
N THR A 552 4.64 -25.87 1.34
CA THR A 552 5.33 -24.60 1.12
C THR A 552 5.70 -24.05 2.49
N VAL A 553 6.98 -23.82 2.74
CA VAL A 553 7.47 -23.28 4.01
C VAL A 553 8.26 -22.01 3.73
N GLY A 554 8.09 -21.01 4.59
CA GLY A 554 8.78 -19.74 4.43
C GLY A 554 9.16 -19.11 5.75
N ALA A 555 10.24 -18.33 5.70
CA ALA A 555 10.70 -17.49 6.78
C ALA A 555 10.86 -16.07 6.26
N GLU A 556 10.47 -15.08 7.06
CA GLU A 556 10.54 -13.67 6.73
C GLU A 556 11.14 -12.88 7.89
N VAL A 557 12.01 -11.93 7.59
CA VAL A 557 12.54 -10.95 8.52
C VAL A 557 12.05 -9.57 8.11
N GLN A 558 11.35 -8.88 9.02
CA GLN A 558 10.98 -7.47 8.87
C GLN A 558 11.81 -6.65 9.86
N ALA A 559 12.52 -5.63 9.37
CA ALA A 559 13.34 -4.76 10.20
C ALA A 559 13.00 -3.29 9.96
N SER A 560 12.93 -2.50 11.02
CA SER A 560 12.79 -1.05 10.95
C SER A 560 13.72 -0.40 11.97
N GLY A 561 14.44 0.63 11.52
CA GLY A 561 15.38 1.37 12.34
C GLY A 561 14.70 2.23 13.40
N ARG A 562 15.51 2.97 14.16
CA ARG A 562 15.02 3.93 15.16
C ARG A 562 14.10 4.98 14.54
N ARG A 563 13.00 5.30 15.23
CA ARG A 563 12.03 6.33 14.86
C ARG A 563 11.83 7.31 16.02
N PHE A 564 11.06 8.36 15.77
CA PHE A 564 10.60 9.29 16.80
C PHE A 564 9.07 9.32 16.79
N ASP A 565 8.41 9.30 17.94
CA ASP A 565 6.95 9.34 17.98
C ASP A 565 6.39 10.76 17.81
N THR A 566 7.19 11.79 18.12
CA THR A 566 6.79 13.20 18.08
C THR A 566 7.53 13.98 17.00
N VAL A 567 6.89 14.99 16.43
CA VAL A 567 7.49 15.92 15.45
C VAL A 567 8.69 16.70 16.03
N ALA A 568 8.73 16.86 17.36
CA ALA A 568 9.84 17.49 18.06
C ALA A 568 11.10 16.61 18.15
N ASN A 569 11.01 15.33 17.78
CA ASN A 569 12.07 14.32 17.93
C ASN A 569 12.55 14.11 19.38
N THR A 570 11.62 14.19 20.34
CA THR A 570 11.92 14.02 21.77
C THR A 570 11.58 12.63 22.28
N ASN A 571 10.55 11.98 21.73
CA ASN A 571 10.14 10.64 22.11
C ASN A 571 10.72 9.62 21.13
N VAL A 572 11.71 8.83 21.57
CA VAL A 572 12.35 7.82 20.73
C VAL A 572 11.55 6.51 20.72
N LEU A 573 11.37 5.93 19.54
CA LEU A 573 10.95 4.54 19.35
C LEU A 573 12.18 3.73 18.91
N GLY A 574 12.51 2.68 19.68
CA GLY A 574 13.62 1.79 19.35
C GLY A 574 13.42 1.12 17.98
N GLY A 575 14.54 0.78 17.33
CA GLY A 575 14.47 -0.10 16.16
C GLY A 575 14.11 -1.52 16.58
N TYR A 576 13.58 -2.30 15.63
CA TYR A 576 13.18 -3.69 15.86
C TYR A 576 13.43 -4.53 14.61
N ALA A 577 13.54 -5.83 14.83
CA ALA A 577 13.52 -6.84 13.79
C ALA A 577 12.60 -7.98 14.27
N LEU A 578 11.71 -8.43 13.39
CA LEU A 578 10.76 -9.51 13.63
C LEU A 578 11.13 -10.66 12.70
N VAL A 579 11.16 -11.88 13.25
CA VAL A 579 11.27 -13.11 12.47
C VAL A 579 9.89 -13.76 12.45
N ASN A 580 9.37 -14.03 11.27
CA ASN A 580 8.09 -14.66 11.04
C ASN A 580 8.30 -15.97 10.30
N LEU A 581 7.51 -16.99 10.63
CA LEU A 581 7.53 -18.29 9.97
C LEU A 581 6.13 -18.60 9.47
N TYR A 582 6.02 -19.24 8.31
CA TYR A 582 4.75 -19.74 7.81
C TYR A 582 4.94 -21.04 7.04
N ALA A 583 3.88 -21.84 7.03
CA ALA A 583 3.82 -23.08 6.30
C ALA A 583 2.40 -23.27 5.74
N SER A 584 2.29 -23.77 4.53
CA SER A 584 1.01 -24.16 3.93
C SER A 584 1.12 -25.48 3.18
N THR A 585 0.03 -26.22 3.12
CA THR A 585 -0.05 -27.46 2.35
C THR A 585 -1.48 -27.74 1.92
N ARG A 586 -1.64 -28.55 0.87
CA ARG A 586 -2.93 -29.15 0.53
C ARG A 586 -3.11 -30.43 1.35
N LEU A 587 -4.05 -30.43 2.28
CA LEU A 587 -4.40 -31.61 3.07
C LEU A 587 -5.17 -32.65 2.23
N ALA A 588 -5.97 -32.16 1.28
CA ALA A 588 -6.73 -32.95 0.32
C ALA A 588 -6.95 -32.11 -0.95
N ARG A 589 -7.64 -32.66 -1.95
CA ARG A 589 -7.89 -31.99 -3.25
C ARG A 589 -8.42 -30.56 -3.09
N ASP A 590 -9.37 -30.38 -2.19
CA ASP A 590 -10.11 -29.13 -2.00
C ASP A 590 -9.74 -28.39 -0.71
N TYR A 591 -8.80 -28.91 0.11
CA TYR A 591 -8.49 -28.38 1.44
C TYR A 591 -7.05 -27.91 1.54
N THR A 592 -6.86 -26.64 1.88
CA THR A 592 -5.56 -26.02 2.14
C THR A 592 -5.43 -25.67 3.62
N LEU A 593 -4.33 -26.08 4.23
CA LEU A 593 -3.95 -25.69 5.60
C LEU A 593 -2.87 -24.60 5.52
N LEU A 594 -2.99 -23.60 6.39
CA LEU A 594 -2.00 -22.56 6.64
C LEU A 594 -1.69 -22.53 8.13
N ALA A 595 -0.41 -22.42 8.47
CA ALA A 595 0.07 -22.12 9.80
C ALA A 595 1.07 -20.96 9.74
N ARG A 596 1.01 -20.05 10.70
CA ARG A 596 1.88 -18.88 10.79
C ARG A 596 2.27 -18.59 12.23
N ILE A 597 3.52 -18.17 12.43
CA ILE A 597 4.04 -17.60 13.66
C ILE A 597 4.62 -16.23 13.32
N ASP A 598 4.04 -15.17 13.88
CA ASP A 598 4.59 -13.81 13.77
C ASP A 598 5.39 -13.49 15.03
N ASN A 599 6.48 -12.73 14.86
CA ASN A 599 7.36 -12.31 15.93
C ASN A 599 7.85 -13.50 16.78
N LEU A 600 8.48 -14.48 16.13
CA LEU A 600 8.96 -15.73 16.72
C LEU A 600 9.80 -15.53 18.00
N ALA A 601 10.64 -14.49 17.99
CA ALA A 601 11.52 -14.14 19.10
C ALA A 601 10.82 -13.35 20.23
N ASP A 602 9.51 -13.11 20.12
CA ASP A 602 8.70 -12.37 21.11
C ASP A 602 9.30 -10.99 21.42
N LYS A 603 9.74 -10.30 20.36
CA LYS A 603 10.39 -9.01 20.48
C LYS A 603 9.38 -7.98 20.98
N ASP A 604 9.71 -7.30 22.07
CA ASP A 604 9.02 -6.08 22.48
C ASP A 604 9.39 -4.91 21.56
N TYR A 605 8.38 -4.29 20.95
CA TYR A 605 8.54 -3.11 20.10
C TYR A 605 7.27 -2.25 20.11
N GLN A 606 7.40 -0.99 19.65
CA GLN A 606 6.30 -0.03 19.60
C GLN A 606 6.21 0.61 18.22
N LEU A 607 4.98 0.68 17.70
CA LEU A 607 4.63 1.41 16.48
C LEU A 607 4.19 2.85 16.77
N ALA A 608 3.63 3.07 17.97
CA ALA A 608 3.32 4.34 18.58
C ALA A 608 3.74 4.30 20.05
N ARG A 609 4.28 5.40 20.57
CA ARG A 609 4.76 5.43 21.97
C ARG A 609 3.63 5.08 22.93
N THR A 610 3.92 4.32 23.98
CA THR A 610 2.97 3.83 25.00
C THR A 610 1.99 2.75 24.56
N TYR A 611 1.83 2.51 23.25
CA TYR A 611 0.98 1.43 22.76
C TYR A 611 1.75 0.11 22.65
N ALA A 612 1.14 -0.97 23.09
CA ALA A 612 1.66 -2.32 22.97
C ALA A 612 1.47 -2.86 21.55
N THR A 613 2.25 -3.90 21.24
CA THR A 613 2.07 -4.75 20.06
C THR A 613 1.75 -6.16 20.53
N ALA A 614 1.31 -7.03 19.61
CA ALA A 614 0.71 -8.32 19.97
C ALA A 614 1.67 -9.37 20.59
N GLY A 615 2.97 -9.08 20.68
CA GLY A 615 4.01 -10.07 21.03
C GLY A 615 4.13 -11.15 19.95
N ARG A 616 4.58 -12.34 20.33
CA ARG A 616 4.54 -13.55 19.49
C ARG A 616 3.09 -14.01 19.29
N THR A 617 2.68 -14.19 18.05
CA THR A 617 1.35 -14.74 17.72
C THR A 617 1.46 -15.99 16.87
N VAL A 618 0.51 -16.91 17.04
CA VAL A 618 0.36 -18.12 16.24
C VAL A 618 -1.02 -18.07 15.59
N TYR A 619 -1.11 -18.47 14.33
CA TYR A 619 -2.36 -18.58 13.58
C TYR A 619 -2.37 -19.88 12.79
N VAL A 620 -3.51 -20.56 12.77
CA VAL A 620 -3.75 -21.74 11.93
C VAL A 620 -5.09 -21.58 11.25
N GLY A 621 -5.13 -21.77 9.94
CA GLY A 621 -6.32 -21.67 9.12
C GLY A 621 -6.47 -22.84 8.17
N VAL A 622 -7.70 -23.28 7.93
CA VAL A 622 -8.05 -24.25 6.91
C VAL A 622 -9.03 -23.58 5.95
N LYS A 623 -8.76 -23.73 4.66
CA LYS A 623 -9.62 -23.26 3.58
C LYS A 623 -10.06 -24.42 2.71
N TRP A 624 -11.36 -24.53 2.51
CA TRP A 624 -11.98 -25.39 1.53
C TRP A 624 -12.34 -24.58 0.29
N ALA A 625 -11.94 -25.06 -0.90
CA ALA A 625 -12.34 -24.54 -2.19
C ALA A 625 -12.24 -25.69 -3.23
N PRO A 626 -13.33 -26.06 -3.92
CA PRO A 626 -13.31 -27.16 -4.88
C PRO A 626 -12.55 -26.77 -6.15
N GLN A 627 -11.79 -27.72 -6.68
CA GLN A 627 -11.03 -27.58 -7.94
C GLN A 627 -11.79 -28.04 -9.17
#